data_AF-A0A1Q4MF91-F1
#
_entry.id   AF-A0A1Q4MF91-F1
#
_cell.length_a   1.000
_cell.length_b   1.000
_cell.length_c   1.000
_cell.angle_alpha   90.00
_cell.angle_beta   90.00
_cell.angle_gamma   90.00
#
_symmetry.space_group_name_H-M   'P 1'
#
loop_
_entity.id
_entity.type
_entity.pdbx_description
1 polymer ?
#
loop_
_entity_poly.entity_id
_entity_poly.type
_entity_poly.pdbx_seq_one_letter_code
_entity_poly.pdbx_strand_id
1 'polypeptide(L)'
;MVDYRRARGWGLSSDPEYRGFRPDERLVLTHKGRAFELARKVRQLRRGPVEYRCCDALQQLMSRLYRQAGIKGGSSHSGRRTLVAKVLANTGQIEVVQLLLGHAEPDHVWPYLDVREEVIRAAFEVAL
;
A
#
# COMPACT_ATOMS: atom_id res chain seq x y z
N MET A 1 -5.12 11.72 9.36
CA MET A 1 -6.20 10.85 8.85
C MET A 1 -7.15 10.41 9.95
N VAL A 2 -6.64 9.82 11.04
CA VAL A 2 -7.45 9.42 12.21
C VAL A 2 -8.09 10.64 12.90
N ASP A 3 -7.32 11.70 13.16
CA ASP A 3 -7.85 12.93 13.78
C ASP A 3 -8.90 13.62 12.91
N TYR A 4 -8.70 13.60 11.59
CA TYR A 4 -9.66 14.12 10.62
C TYR A 4 -10.98 13.34 10.66
N ARG A 5 -10.93 12.02 10.81
CA ARG A 5 -12.14 11.20 10.99
C ARG A 5 -12.82 11.49 12.32
N ARG A 6 -12.05 11.62 13.40
CA ARG A 6 -12.56 11.94 14.74
C ARG A 6 -13.30 13.28 14.75
N ALA A 7 -12.71 14.31 14.16
CA ALA A 7 -13.33 15.64 14.02
C ALA A 7 -14.65 15.62 13.23
N ARG A 8 -14.84 14.64 12.34
CA ARG A 8 -16.06 14.48 11.55
C ARG A 8 -17.04 13.42 12.10
N GLY A 9 -16.71 12.79 13.21
CA GLY A 9 -17.53 11.71 13.79
C GLY A 9 -17.60 10.45 12.92
N TRP A 10 -16.63 10.20 12.05
CA TRP A 10 -16.70 9.11 11.07
C TRP A 10 -16.19 7.78 11.62
N GLY A 11 -17.13 6.86 11.82
CA GLY A 11 -16.86 5.50 12.28
C GLY A 11 -16.48 5.42 13.74
N LEU A 12 -17.01 6.34 14.56
CA LEU A 12 -16.83 6.30 16.00
C LEU A 12 -17.66 5.18 16.61
N SER A 13 -17.10 4.58 17.65
CA SER A 13 -17.77 3.63 18.54
C SER A 13 -17.99 4.30 19.90
N SER A 14 -18.97 3.82 20.66
CA SER A 14 -19.12 4.13 22.08
C SER A 14 -18.03 3.47 22.95
N ASP A 15 -17.39 2.43 22.42
CA ASP A 15 -16.31 1.71 23.06
C ASP A 15 -14.98 2.48 22.91
N PRO A 16 -14.22 2.76 24.00
CA PRO A 16 -12.91 3.40 23.91
C PRO A 16 -11.83 2.56 23.22
N GLU A 17 -12.04 1.24 23.04
CA GLU A 17 -11.15 0.37 22.27
C GLU A 17 -10.95 0.89 20.83
N TYR A 18 -9.84 0.49 20.20
CA TYR A 18 -9.47 0.95 18.86
C TYR A 18 -9.45 2.49 18.70
N ARG A 19 -9.12 3.20 19.78
CA ARG A 19 -9.10 4.68 19.87
C ARG A 19 -10.48 5.31 19.66
N GLY A 20 -11.55 4.62 20.05
CA GLY A 20 -12.93 5.08 19.90
C GLY A 20 -13.49 4.87 18.49
N PHE A 21 -12.87 4.04 17.66
CA PHE A 21 -13.35 3.72 16.31
C PHE A 21 -13.90 2.30 16.24
N ARG A 22 -14.86 2.11 15.34
CA ARG A 22 -15.42 0.80 15.04
C ARG A 22 -14.37 -0.12 14.40
N PRO A 23 -14.10 -1.32 14.95
CA PRO A 23 -13.10 -2.24 14.41
C PRO A 23 -13.51 -2.86 13.07
N ASP A 24 -14.82 -2.96 12.80
CA ASP A 24 -15.38 -3.46 11.54
C ASP A 24 -15.29 -2.45 10.38
N GLU A 25 -15.00 -1.18 10.69
CA GLU A 25 -15.00 -0.13 9.69
C GLU A 25 -13.69 -0.05 8.89
N ARG A 26 -13.80 0.35 7.62
CA ARG A 26 -12.61 0.49 6.77
C ARG A 26 -11.74 1.66 7.25
N LEU A 27 -10.43 1.43 7.28
CA LEU A 27 -9.47 2.47 7.65
C LEU A 27 -9.51 3.64 6.66
N VAL A 28 -9.48 3.33 5.35
CA VAL A 28 -9.48 4.30 4.26
C VAL A 28 -10.90 4.57 3.77
N LEU A 29 -11.33 5.81 3.96
CA LEU A 29 -12.67 6.28 3.62
C LEU A 29 -12.61 7.33 2.49
N THR A 30 -13.71 7.42 1.76
CA THR A 30 -13.97 8.47 0.80
C THR A 30 -14.14 9.84 1.50
N HIS A 31 -14.15 10.92 0.72
CA HIS A 31 -14.43 12.28 1.23
C HIS A 31 -15.82 12.45 1.87
N LYS A 32 -16.69 11.44 1.76
CA LYS A 32 -18.02 11.38 2.38
C LYS A 32 -18.07 10.50 3.64
N GLY A 33 -16.93 9.97 4.09
CA GLY A 33 -16.87 9.08 5.25
C GLY A 33 -17.37 7.66 5.00
N ARG A 34 -17.50 7.24 3.74
CA ARG A 34 -17.90 5.86 3.36
C ARG A 34 -16.71 5.05 2.88
N ALA A 35 -16.79 3.73 3.00
CA ALA A 35 -15.82 2.82 2.42
C ALA A 35 -15.72 2.99 0.89
N PHE A 36 -14.55 2.70 0.33
CA PHE A 36 -14.39 2.57 -1.12
C PHE A 36 -15.06 1.29 -1.60
N GLU A 37 -15.85 1.40 -2.68
CA GLU A 37 -16.47 0.25 -3.34
C GLU A 37 -15.59 -0.25 -4.49
N LEU A 38 -15.65 -1.56 -4.75
CA LEU A 38 -15.00 -2.16 -5.90
C LEU A 38 -15.92 -2.08 -7.11
N ALA A 39 -15.42 -1.54 -8.22
CA ALA A 39 -16.14 -1.53 -9.48
C ALA A 39 -16.09 -2.93 -10.11
N ARG A 40 -17.22 -3.36 -10.69
CA ARG A 40 -17.27 -4.55 -11.55
C ARG A 40 -16.77 -4.19 -12.94
N LYS A 41 -15.85 -4.98 -13.48
CA LYS A 41 -15.33 -4.84 -14.83
C LYS A 41 -15.30 -6.18 -15.54
N VAL A 42 -15.45 -6.14 -16.86
CA VAL A 42 -15.32 -7.31 -17.72
C VAL A 42 -14.09 -7.14 -18.60
N ARG A 43 -13.18 -8.11 -18.58
CA ARG A 43 -12.04 -8.17 -19.49
C ARG A 43 -12.33 -9.19 -20.59
N GLN A 44 -12.26 -8.75 -21.84
CA GLN A 44 -12.36 -9.65 -22.99
C GLN A 44 -11.01 -10.36 -23.17
N LEU A 45 -11.00 -11.69 -23.04
CA LEU A 45 -9.83 -12.53 -23.30
C LEU A 45 -10.12 -13.47 -24.47
N ARG A 46 -9.08 -14.05 -25.07
CA ARG A 46 -9.22 -15.06 -26.14
C ARG A 46 -10.08 -16.27 -25.73
N ARG A 47 -10.15 -16.58 -24.43
CA ARG A 47 -10.95 -17.67 -23.85
C ARG A 47 -12.38 -17.26 -23.47
N GLY A 48 -12.76 -16.01 -23.70
CA GLY A 48 -14.06 -15.44 -23.31
C GLY A 48 -13.96 -14.27 -22.33
N PRO A 49 -15.10 -13.63 -22.01
CA PRO A 49 -15.17 -12.54 -21.04
C PRO A 49 -14.95 -13.04 -19.61
N VAL A 50 -14.15 -12.30 -18.84
CA VAL A 50 -13.93 -12.56 -17.41
C VAL A 50 -14.35 -11.33 -16.61
N GLU A 51 -15.33 -11.50 -15.71
CA GLU A 51 -15.68 -10.48 -14.73
C GLU A 51 -14.67 -10.47 -13.59
N TYR A 52 -14.24 -9.27 -13.19
CA TYR A 52 -13.40 -9.06 -12.03
C TYR A 52 -13.81 -7.78 -11.30
N ARG A 53 -13.38 -7.67 -10.04
CA ARG A 53 -13.59 -6.49 -9.21
C ARG A 53 -12.29 -5.68 -9.12
N CYS A 54 -12.39 -4.36 -9.26
CA CYS A 54 -11.24 -3.47 -9.24
C CYS A 54 -11.44 -2.28 -8.31
N CYS A 55 -10.35 -1.81 -7.71
CA CYS A 55 -10.33 -0.73 -6.72
C CYS A 55 -9.97 0.64 -7.34
N ASP A 56 -10.47 0.94 -8.54
CA ASP A 56 -10.03 2.12 -9.31
C ASP A 56 -10.18 3.44 -8.55
N ALA A 57 -11.28 3.63 -7.84
CA ALA A 57 -11.54 4.87 -7.09
C ALA A 57 -10.48 5.12 -6.02
N LEU A 58 -10.04 4.05 -5.34
CA LEU A 58 -8.96 4.13 -4.35
C LEU A 58 -7.60 4.34 -5.04
N GLN A 59 -7.34 3.63 -6.14
CA GLN A 59 -6.11 3.82 -6.93
C GLN A 59 -5.97 5.27 -7.42
N GLN A 60 -7.04 5.85 -7.95
CA GLN A 60 -7.08 7.24 -8.41
C GLN A 60 -6.90 8.24 -7.27
N LEU A 61 -7.43 7.95 -6.06
CA LEU A 61 -7.13 8.77 -4.89
C LEU A 61 -5.62 8.75 -4.60
N MET A 62 -5.00 7.57 -4.54
CA MET A 62 -3.56 7.45 -4.25
C MET A 62 -2.71 8.18 -5.29
N SER A 63 -2.97 7.99 -6.58
CA SER A 63 -2.24 8.72 -7.64
C SER A 63 -2.42 10.24 -7.58
N ARG A 64 -3.59 10.72 -7.15
CA ARG A 64 -3.81 12.16 -6.92
C ARG A 64 -2.99 12.66 -5.72
N LEU A 65 -2.94 11.92 -4.63
CA LEU A 65 -2.14 12.28 -3.46
C LEU A 65 -0.66 12.39 -3.82
N TYR A 66 -0.12 11.42 -4.58
CA TYR A 66 1.26 11.51 -5.09
C TYR A 66 1.48 12.76 -5.94
N ARG A 67 0.58 13.04 -6.88
CA ARG A 67 0.69 14.22 -7.74
C ARG A 67 0.65 15.53 -6.94
N GLN A 68 -0.24 15.62 -5.95
CA GLN A 68 -0.37 16.78 -5.07
C GLN A 68 0.88 16.99 -4.20
N ALA A 69 1.57 15.91 -3.85
CA ALA A 69 2.86 15.95 -3.17
C ALA A 69 4.05 16.23 -4.12
N GLY A 70 3.80 16.53 -5.41
CA GLY A 70 4.84 16.78 -6.41
C GLY A 70 5.51 15.52 -6.96
N ILE A 71 5.03 14.33 -6.62
CA ILE A 71 5.59 13.05 -7.07
C ILE A 71 4.99 12.69 -8.43
N LYS A 72 5.82 12.76 -9.48
CA LYS A 72 5.45 12.36 -10.85
C LYS A 72 5.40 10.85 -10.97
N GLY A 73 4.39 10.31 -11.66
CA GLY A 73 4.25 8.87 -11.90
C GLY A 73 3.87 8.02 -10.68
N GLY A 74 3.57 8.63 -9.53
CA GLY A 74 3.23 7.91 -8.31
C GLY A 74 1.93 7.08 -8.40
N SER A 75 2.00 5.84 -7.92
CA SER A 75 0.90 4.88 -7.85
C SER A 75 0.93 4.08 -6.54
N SER A 76 -0.12 3.30 -6.28
CA SER A 76 -0.12 2.35 -5.16
C SER A 76 1.03 1.34 -5.25
N HIS A 77 1.38 0.89 -6.46
CA HIS A 77 2.46 -0.07 -6.68
C HIS A 77 3.84 0.56 -6.41
N SER A 78 4.12 1.77 -6.91
CA SER A 78 5.38 2.46 -6.60
C SER A 78 5.52 2.76 -5.11
N GLY A 79 4.41 3.14 -4.45
CA GLY A 79 4.40 3.34 -3.00
C GLY A 79 4.76 2.08 -2.22
N ARG A 80 4.16 0.95 -2.60
CA ARG A 80 4.49 -0.36 -2.03
C ARG A 80 5.98 -0.70 -2.24
N ARG A 81 6.52 -0.46 -3.44
CA ARG A 81 7.95 -0.67 -3.72
C ARG A 81 8.85 0.20 -2.86
N THR A 82 8.53 1.49 -2.71
CA THR A 82 9.31 2.40 -1.84
C THR A 82 9.27 1.97 -0.37
N LEU A 83 8.11 1.53 0.15
CA LEU A 83 7.99 1.03 1.52
C LEU A 83 8.92 -0.17 1.74
N VAL A 84 8.84 -1.16 0.85
CA VAL A 84 9.67 -2.38 0.91
C VAL A 84 11.15 -2.04 0.87
N ALA A 85 11.57 -1.25 -0.12
CA ALA A 85 12.96 -0.87 -0.29
C ALA A 85 13.51 -0.17 0.96
N LYS A 86 12.71 0.71 1.58
CA LYS A 86 13.09 1.39 2.83
C LYS A 86 13.18 0.46 4.03
N VAL A 87 12.21 -0.44 4.20
CA VAL A 87 12.25 -1.41 5.30
C VAL A 87 13.48 -2.28 5.16
N LEU A 88 13.72 -2.83 3.96
CA LEU A 88 14.88 -3.68 3.72
C LEU A 88 16.19 -2.94 3.94
N ALA A 89 16.33 -1.71 3.41
CA ALA A 89 17.55 -0.92 3.59
C ALA A 89 17.85 -0.63 5.07
N ASN A 90 16.82 -0.52 5.91
CA ASN A 90 16.97 -0.22 7.33
C ASN A 90 17.13 -1.46 8.21
N THR A 91 16.53 -2.59 7.85
CA THR A 91 16.53 -3.80 8.70
C THR A 91 17.44 -4.91 8.18
N GLY A 92 17.69 -4.95 6.87
CA GLY A 92 18.36 -6.08 6.21
C GLY A 92 17.55 -7.40 6.24
N GLN A 93 16.32 -7.39 6.77
CA GLN A 93 15.54 -8.61 7.03
C GLN A 93 14.48 -8.83 5.95
N ILE A 94 14.69 -9.84 5.11
CA ILE A 94 13.77 -10.17 4.01
C ILE A 94 12.46 -10.78 4.52
N GLU A 95 12.48 -11.45 5.67
CA GLU A 95 11.32 -12.06 6.31
C GLU A 95 10.32 -10.99 6.77
N VAL A 96 10.82 -9.87 7.29
CA VAL A 96 9.99 -8.71 7.67
C VAL A 96 9.32 -8.11 6.45
N VAL A 97 10.05 -8.00 5.33
CA VAL A 97 9.50 -7.52 4.06
C VAL A 97 8.43 -8.49 3.55
N GLN A 98 8.69 -9.79 3.59
CA GLN A 98 7.73 -10.80 3.14
C GLN A 98 6.43 -10.74 3.96
N LEU A 99 6.54 -10.62 5.28
CA LEU A 99 5.41 -10.43 6.19
C LEU A 99 4.61 -9.17 5.85
N LEU A 100 5.29 -8.03 5.66
CA LEU A 100 4.64 -6.76 5.29
C LEU A 100 3.94 -6.82 3.94
N LEU A 101 4.45 -7.63 3.00
CA LEU A 101 3.86 -7.82 1.69
C LEU A 101 2.74 -8.86 1.68
N GLY A 102 2.60 -9.66 2.74
CA GLY A 102 1.67 -10.78 2.79
C GLY A 102 1.95 -11.81 1.69
N HIS A 103 3.22 -11.98 1.32
CA HIS A 103 3.62 -12.98 0.33
C HIS A 103 3.87 -14.33 1.02
N ALA A 104 3.21 -15.38 0.55
CA ALA A 104 3.40 -16.74 1.09
C ALA A 104 4.81 -17.29 0.79
N GLU A 105 5.43 -16.84 -0.31
CA GLU A 105 6.73 -17.31 -0.77
C GLU A 105 7.72 -16.15 -0.95
N PRO A 106 9.00 -16.31 -0.54
CA PRO A 106 10.03 -15.27 -0.63
C PRO A 106 10.31 -14.81 -2.06
N ASP A 107 10.07 -15.66 -3.06
CA ASP A 107 10.41 -15.40 -4.46
C ASP A 107 9.66 -14.22 -5.09
N HIS A 108 8.59 -13.76 -4.46
CA HIS A 108 7.82 -12.61 -4.92
C HIS A 108 8.37 -11.27 -4.39
N VAL A 109 9.47 -11.28 -3.63
CA VAL A 109 10.12 -10.09 -3.07
C VAL A 109 11.23 -9.56 -3.99
N TRP A 110 11.86 -10.43 -4.80
CA TRP A 110 12.95 -10.08 -5.72
C TRP A 110 12.68 -8.85 -6.61
N PRO A 111 11.48 -8.66 -7.20
CA PRO A 111 11.21 -7.47 -8.01
C PRO A 111 11.23 -6.15 -7.24
N TYR A 112 11.23 -6.18 -5.91
CA TYR A 112 11.30 -5.00 -5.04
C TYR A 112 12.73 -4.66 -4.56
N LEU A 113 13.70 -5.53 -4.86
CA LEU A 113 15.11 -5.35 -4.51
C LEU A 113 15.81 -4.50 -5.58
N ASP A 114 15.63 -3.19 -5.47
CA ASP A 114 16.48 -2.25 -6.20
C ASP A 114 17.67 -1.90 -5.31
N VAL A 115 18.76 -2.66 -5.45
CA VAL A 115 19.96 -2.42 -4.63
C VAL A 115 20.71 -1.25 -5.26
N ARG A 116 20.77 -0.12 -4.56
CA ARG A 116 21.55 1.03 -5.01
C ARG A 116 23.03 0.68 -5.04
N GLU A 117 23.76 1.19 -6.02
CA GLU A 117 25.21 0.96 -6.15
C GLU A 117 25.98 1.34 -4.88
N GLU A 118 25.54 2.39 -4.17
CA GLU A 118 26.17 2.78 -2.90
C GLU A 118 26.09 1.69 -1.81
N VAL A 119 24.99 0.93 -1.78
CA VAL A 119 24.81 -0.18 -0.83
C VAL A 119 25.71 -1.35 -1.22
N ILE A 120 25.84 -1.63 -2.51
CA ILE A 120 26.78 -2.63 -3.03
C ILE A 120 28.20 -2.24 -2.62
N ARG A 121 28.59 -0.99 -2.87
CA ARG A 121 29.93 -0.49 -2.55
C ARG A 121 30.24 -0.58 -1.05
N ALA A 122 29.33 -0.14 -0.19
CA ALA A 122 29.51 -0.23 1.25
C ALA A 122 29.65 -1.68 1.73
N ALA A 123 28.89 -2.63 1.15
CA ALA A 123 29.00 -4.04 1.49
C ALA A 123 30.38 -4.62 1.14
N PHE A 124 30.97 -4.23 0.00
CA PHE A 124 32.32 -4.64 -0.37
C PHE A 124 33.41 -3.99 0.49
N GLU A 125 33.22 -2.75 0.94
CA GLU A 125 34.17 -2.07 1.86
C GLU A 125 34.22 -2.71 3.26
N VAL A 126 33.16 -3.39 3.69
CA VAL A 126 33.12 -4.13 4.98
C VAL A 126 33.69 -5.54 4.85
N ALA A 127 33.66 -6.13 3.65
CA ALA A 127 34.07 -7.51 3.40
C ALA A 127 35.56 -7.68 3.04
N LEU A 128 36.25 -6.57 2.73
CA LEU A 128 37.69 -6.49 2.43
C LEU A 128 38.46 -5.95 3.64
#